data_AF-A0A2S7Q6D6-F1
#
_entry.id   AF-A0A2S7Q6D6-F1
#
_cell.length_a   1.000
_cell.length_b   1.000
_cell.length_c   1.000
_cell.angle_alpha   90.00
_cell.angle_beta   90.00
_cell.angle_gamma   90.00
#
_symmetry.space_group_name_H-M   'P 1'
#
loop_
_entity.id
_entity.type
_entity.pdbx_description
1 polymer ?
#
loop_
_entity_poly.entity_id
_entity_poly.type
_entity_poly.pdbx_seq_one_letter_code
_entity_poly.pdbx_strand_id
1 'polypeptide(L)'
;MQLGASELRKPVDKINISKVQSLLDLILHQPGADSDPFKDDLKVEMNPTSLLDSLTRVVNISGMEPEAERQLLSSWQAHNTSSHRTSDRKAQLLQRRTFVLRARMLAFVQQLIYFCTEEVIEPKWQLFMAKLGPDGPSTISTVDALMQDHVDFLDTCLKGSMLTNSKLLRRRTKLLQTCTHFASFTGRFSKGLERLDSDLAGGERPAQVQAQEDKTHHGLEEDPEQGSSIDKLQKFELGFGRGLTGFMDALNHVAATETPEFLGLCARLSMLSQGAEFSGRG
;
A
#
# COMPACT_ATOMS: atom_id res chain seq x y z
N MET A 1 -8.13 11.42 6.43
CA MET A 1 -6.87 11.35 5.64
C MET A 1 -6.90 12.06 4.26
N GLN A 2 -8.03 12.60 3.78
CA GLN A 2 -8.07 13.32 2.49
C GLN A 2 -7.58 14.79 2.57
N LEU A 3 -7.78 15.48 3.70
CA LEU A 3 -7.52 16.93 3.79
C LEU A 3 -6.04 17.32 3.58
N GLY A 4 -5.08 16.50 4.00
CA GLY A 4 -3.64 16.77 3.84
C GLY A 4 -3.01 16.28 2.54
N ALA A 5 -3.74 15.53 1.71
CA ALA A 5 -3.15 14.77 0.60
C ALA A 5 -2.55 15.64 -0.51
N SER A 6 -3.08 16.84 -0.74
CA SER A 6 -2.56 17.79 -1.72
C SER A 6 -1.27 18.48 -1.25
N GLU A 7 -1.14 18.69 0.06
CA GLU A 7 0.03 19.32 0.67
C GLU A 7 1.18 18.32 0.80
N LEU A 8 0.88 17.08 1.24
CA LEU A 8 1.85 16.00 1.42
C LEU A 8 2.40 15.41 0.11
N ARG A 9 1.86 15.80 -1.05
CA ARG A 9 2.39 15.43 -2.38
C ARG A 9 3.57 16.31 -2.82
N LYS A 10 3.81 17.42 -2.14
CA LYS A 10 4.91 18.34 -2.48
C LYS A 10 6.25 17.75 -2.00
N PRO A 11 7.36 18.11 -2.64
CA PRO A 11 8.71 17.87 -2.11
C PRO A 11 8.85 18.40 -0.68
N VAL A 12 9.61 17.71 0.19
CA VAL A 12 9.67 17.99 1.64
C VAL A 12 10.11 19.42 1.94
N ASP A 13 10.98 19.99 1.11
CA ASP A 13 11.48 21.36 1.14
C ASP A 13 10.40 22.40 0.81
N LYS A 14 9.28 21.98 0.22
CA LYS A 14 8.17 22.83 -0.24
C LYS A 14 6.87 22.62 0.53
N ILE A 15 6.87 21.75 1.55
CA ILE A 15 5.70 21.49 2.38
C ILE A 15 5.54 22.64 3.39
N ASN A 16 4.33 23.20 3.48
CA ASN A 16 4.01 24.17 4.53
C ASN A 16 3.63 23.42 5.82
N ILE A 17 4.57 23.36 6.77
CA ILE A 17 4.41 22.65 8.05
C ILE A 17 3.26 23.25 8.87
N SER A 18 3.15 24.57 8.95
CA SER A 18 2.08 25.25 9.70
C SER A 18 0.70 24.84 9.20
N LYS A 19 0.54 24.72 7.86
CA LYS A 19 -0.69 24.25 7.25
C LYS A 19 -0.99 22.79 7.59
N VAL A 20 0.02 21.91 7.59
CA VAL A 20 -0.17 20.49 7.97
C VAL A 20 -0.51 20.37 9.45
N GLN A 21 0.11 21.17 10.32
CA GLN A 21 -0.24 21.23 11.75
C GLN A 21 -1.68 21.68 11.95
N SER A 22 -2.12 22.77 11.29
CA SER A 22 -3.52 23.22 11.41
C SER A 22 -4.52 22.16 10.92
N LEU A 23 -4.17 21.37 9.90
CA LEU A 23 -5.00 20.25 9.44
C LEU A 23 -5.02 19.09 10.44
N LEU A 24 -3.92 18.83 11.15
CA LEU A 24 -3.87 17.85 12.25
C LEU A 24 -4.73 18.33 13.42
N ASP A 25 -4.54 19.57 13.86
CA ASP A 25 -5.30 20.18 14.96
C ASP A 25 -6.81 20.11 14.67
N LEU A 26 -7.23 20.42 13.43
CA LEU A 26 -8.62 20.32 13.01
C LEU A 26 -9.20 18.90 13.17
N ILE A 27 -8.40 17.87 12.91
CA ILE A 27 -8.82 16.46 13.07
C ILE A 27 -8.88 16.07 14.55
N LEU A 28 -7.92 16.54 15.35
CA LEU A 28 -7.86 16.24 16.79
C LEU A 28 -9.02 16.86 17.58
N HIS A 29 -9.61 17.94 17.06
CA HIS A 29 -10.82 18.57 17.61
C HIS A 29 -12.14 17.97 17.07
N GLN A 30 -12.08 16.90 16.27
CA GLN A 30 -13.30 16.17 15.86
C GLN A 30 -13.81 15.30 17.03
N PRO A 31 -15.14 15.11 17.15
CA PRO A 31 -15.70 14.22 18.16
C PRO A 31 -15.15 12.81 17.99
N GLY A 32 -14.49 12.29 19.02
CA GLY A 32 -13.79 11.00 19.04
C GLY A 32 -12.32 11.09 19.45
N ALA A 33 -11.63 12.16 19.07
CA ALA A 33 -10.25 12.46 19.50
C ALA A 33 -10.20 13.53 20.61
N ASP A 34 -11.28 14.30 20.77
CA ASP A 34 -11.37 15.41 21.73
C ASP A 34 -11.22 14.98 23.21
N SER A 35 -11.47 13.69 23.49
CA SER A 35 -11.43 13.04 24.80
C SER A 35 -10.02 12.84 25.35
N ASP A 36 -8.98 12.90 24.50
CA ASP A 36 -7.60 12.63 24.88
C ASP A 36 -6.94 13.87 25.51
N PRO A 37 -6.53 13.84 26.80
CA PRO A 37 -5.88 14.96 27.48
C PRO A 37 -4.54 15.38 26.87
N PHE A 38 -3.89 14.51 26.11
CA PHE A 38 -2.56 14.71 25.54
C PHE A 38 -2.58 15.05 24.04
N LYS A 39 -3.77 15.28 23.45
CA LYS A 39 -3.91 15.58 22.01
C LYS A 39 -3.08 16.80 21.56
N ASP A 40 -2.90 17.79 22.44
CA ASP A 40 -2.17 19.03 22.14
C ASP A 40 -0.64 18.83 22.07
N ASP A 41 -0.13 17.69 22.54
CA ASP A 41 1.29 17.32 22.49
C ASP A 41 1.70 16.80 21.11
N LEU A 42 0.74 16.47 20.23
CA LEU A 42 1.01 16.01 18.87
C LEU A 42 1.48 17.18 17.99
N LYS A 43 2.75 17.15 17.59
CA LYS A 43 3.36 18.11 16.67
C LYS A 43 3.79 17.48 15.36
N VAL A 44 3.61 18.23 14.28
CA VAL A 44 4.04 17.88 12.93
C VAL A 44 5.45 18.38 12.73
N GLU A 45 6.37 17.45 12.47
CA GLU A 45 7.73 17.75 12.04
C GLU A 45 8.00 17.09 10.68
N MET A 46 8.77 17.76 9.82
CA MET A 46 9.22 17.19 8.55
C MET A 46 10.68 16.78 8.70
N ASN A 47 10.94 15.48 8.62
CA ASN A 47 12.32 14.99 8.61
C ASN A 47 12.95 15.28 7.24
N PRO A 48 14.09 16.02 7.16
CA PRO A 48 14.75 16.35 5.89
C PRO A 48 15.37 15.12 5.23
N THR A 49 15.65 14.09 6.02
CA THR A 49 15.96 12.76 5.53
C THR A 49 14.64 12.09 5.19
N SER A 50 14.49 11.71 3.91
CA SER A 50 13.35 10.91 3.46
C SER A 50 13.13 9.75 4.42
N LEU A 51 11.87 9.40 4.69
CA LEU A 51 11.55 8.20 5.45
C LEU A 51 12.31 7.01 4.84
N LEU A 52 12.47 6.94 3.51
CA LEU A 52 13.29 5.93 2.83
C LEU A 52 14.78 5.97 3.23
N ASP A 53 15.38 7.15 3.42
CA ASP A 53 16.80 7.35 3.76
C ASP A 53 17.09 7.22 5.26
N SER A 54 16.11 7.57 6.12
CA SER A 54 16.11 7.33 7.57
C SER A 54 15.85 5.85 7.86
N LEU A 55 14.91 5.23 7.16
CA LEU A 55 14.65 3.79 7.20
C LEU A 55 15.88 3.01 6.70
N THR A 56 16.55 3.47 5.64
CA THR A 56 17.80 2.83 5.16
C THR A 56 18.96 2.98 6.14
N ARG A 57 18.91 3.95 7.06
CA ARG A 57 19.94 4.20 8.08
C ARG A 57 19.66 3.66 9.47
N VAL A 58 18.40 3.61 9.92
CA VAL A 58 18.04 3.24 11.30
C VAL A 58 17.43 1.83 11.33
N VAL A 59 16.34 1.57 10.61
CA VAL A 59 15.66 0.26 10.47
C VAL A 59 14.72 0.37 9.25
N ASN A 60 14.83 -0.48 8.23
CA ASN A 60 14.32 -0.17 6.89
C ASN A 60 12.85 -0.63 6.64
N ILE A 61 11.89 0.21 6.22
CA ILE A 61 10.52 -0.13 5.71
C ILE A 61 9.39 -0.47 6.71
N SER A 62 8.84 0.53 7.42
CA SER A 62 7.57 0.38 8.19
C SER A 62 6.43 1.32 7.73
N GLY A 63 6.56 1.97 6.56
CA GLY A 63 5.60 3.01 6.11
C GLY A 63 5.11 2.89 4.67
N MET A 64 5.42 1.81 3.96
CA MET A 64 5.04 1.65 2.54
C MET A 64 3.68 0.96 2.37
N GLU A 65 3.21 0.25 3.39
CA GLU A 65 1.99 -0.55 3.39
C GLU A 65 0.74 0.32 3.33
N PRO A 66 0.58 1.37 4.16
CA PRO A 66 -0.64 2.19 4.13
C PRO A 66 -0.77 2.98 2.83
N GLU A 67 0.36 3.42 2.25
CA GLU A 67 0.36 4.13 0.97
C GLU A 67 0.05 3.18 -0.20
N ALA A 68 0.63 1.97 -0.22
CA ALA A 68 0.30 0.96 -1.23
C ALA A 68 -1.18 0.56 -1.15
N GLU A 69 -1.73 0.34 0.05
CA GLU A 69 -3.15 0.07 0.26
C GLU A 69 -4.02 1.21 -0.28
N ARG A 70 -3.70 2.45 0.09
CA ARG A 70 -4.44 3.64 -0.34
C ARG A 70 -4.41 3.84 -1.86
N GLN A 71 -3.24 3.69 -2.47
CA GLN A 71 -3.08 3.83 -3.92
C GLN A 71 -3.81 2.74 -4.68
N LEU A 72 -3.72 1.50 -4.20
CA LEU A 72 -4.56 0.42 -4.69
C LEU A 72 -6.00 0.87 -4.54
N LEU A 73 -6.55 1.08 -3.34
CA LEU A 73 -7.95 1.47 -3.13
C LEU A 73 -8.45 2.60 -4.05
N SER A 74 -7.68 3.69 -4.19
CA SER A 74 -8.01 4.83 -5.05
C SER A 74 -8.15 4.47 -6.54
N SER A 75 -7.32 3.55 -7.05
CA SER A 75 -7.43 3.13 -8.45
C SER A 75 -8.70 2.30 -8.74
N TRP A 76 -9.44 1.82 -7.73
CA TRP A 76 -10.71 1.11 -7.95
C TRP A 76 -11.88 2.05 -8.12
N GLN A 77 -11.90 3.15 -7.36
CA GLN A 77 -12.95 4.16 -7.49
C GLN A 77 -12.98 4.74 -8.91
N ALA A 78 -11.80 4.91 -9.54
CA ALA A 78 -11.68 5.35 -10.93
C ALA A 78 -12.08 4.28 -11.97
N HIS A 79 -12.04 2.98 -11.62
CA HIS A 79 -12.27 1.87 -12.55
C HIS A 79 -13.72 1.34 -12.52
N ASN A 80 -14.44 1.54 -11.41
CA ASN A 80 -15.82 1.05 -11.29
C ASN A 80 -16.81 1.89 -12.13
N THR A 81 -16.48 3.16 -12.39
CA THR A 81 -17.27 4.07 -13.24
C THR A 81 -17.20 3.72 -14.72
N SER A 82 -16.14 3.03 -15.17
CA SER A 82 -15.92 2.66 -16.58
C SER A 82 -16.32 1.21 -16.91
N SER A 83 -16.74 0.43 -15.91
CA SER A 83 -16.93 -1.03 -16.01
C SER A 83 -18.12 -1.48 -16.86
N HIS A 84 -19.11 -0.62 -17.09
CA HIS A 84 -20.36 -0.98 -17.78
C HIS A 84 -20.39 -0.66 -19.27
N ARG A 85 -19.28 -0.28 -19.91
CA ARG A 85 -19.33 0.46 -21.17
C ARG A 85 -18.66 -0.20 -22.39
N THR A 86 -17.73 -1.15 -22.23
CA THR A 86 -17.01 -1.74 -23.38
C THR A 86 -17.59 -3.08 -23.86
N SER A 87 -17.87 -3.17 -25.17
CA SER A 87 -18.32 -4.41 -25.83
C SER A 87 -17.17 -5.32 -26.30
N ASP A 88 -15.91 -4.87 -26.19
CA ASP A 88 -14.75 -5.65 -26.65
C ASP A 88 -14.36 -6.76 -25.65
N ARG A 89 -14.37 -8.01 -26.13
CA ARG A 89 -13.98 -9.21 -25.37
C ARG A 89 -12.55 -9.13 -24.84
N LYS A 90 -11.62 -8.54 -25.61
CA LYS A 90 -10.20 -8.42 -25.23
C LYS A 90 -10.02 -7.39 -24.13
N ALA A 91 -10.68 -6.24 -24.24
CA ALA A 91 -10.75 -5.23 -23.18
C ALA A 91 -11.36 -5.78 -21.88
N GLN A 92 -12.47 -6.53 -21.97
CA GLN A 92 -13.09 -7.17 -20.80
C GLN A 92 -12.17 -8.18 -20.10
N LEU A 93 -11.44 -9.01 -20.86
CA LEU A 93 -10.48 -9.96 -20.30
C LEU A 93 -9.33 -9.23 -19.60
N LEU A 94 -8.78 -8.19 -20.23
CA LEU A 94 -7.70 -7.38 -19.67
C LEU A 94 -8.13 -6.68 -18.38
N GLN A 95 -9.37 -6.18 -18.34
CA GLN A 95 -9.96 -5.54 -17.17
C GLN A 95 -10.15 -6.55 -16.02
N ARG A 96 -10.70 -7.74 -16.29
CA ARG A 96 -10.85 -8.81 -15.29
C ARG A 96 -9.51 -9.21 -14.68
N ARG A 97 -8.49 -9.45 -15.51
CA ARG A 97 -7.13 -9.78 -15.04
C ARG A 97 -6.54 -8.68 -14.17
N THR A 98 -6.73 -7.42 -14.56
CA THR A 98 -6.31 -6.26 -13.78
C THR A 98 -6.99 -6.25 -12.40
N PHE A 99 -8.31 -6.51 -12.32
CA PHE A 99 -9.04 -6.57 -11.06
C PHE A 99 -8.59 -7.71 -10.16
N VAL A 100 -8.38 -8.90 -10.73
CA VAL A 100 -7.90 -10.06 -9.97
C VAL A 100 -6.52 -9.79 -9.39
N LEU A 101 -5.58 -9.28 -10.20
CA LEU A 101 -4.23 -8.95 -9.73
C LEU A 101 -4.27 -7.91 -8.62
N ARG A 102 -5.06 -6.85 -8.82
CA ARG A 102 -5.26 -5.78 -7.84
C ARG A 102 -5.82 -6.30 -6.52
N ALA A 103 -6.86 -7.13 -6.56
CA ALA A 103 -7.47 -7.70 -5.34
C ALA A 103 -6.45 -8.54 -4.57
N ARG A 104 -5.61 -9.32 -5.27
CA ARG A 104 -4.53 -10.10 -4.65
C ARG A 104 -3.44 -9.23 -4.03
N MET A 105 -3.02 -8.18 -4.73
CA MET A 105 -2.06 -7.19 -4.20
C MET A 105 -2.61 -6.49 -2.95
N LEU A 106 -3.88 -6.09 -2.97
CA LEU A 106 -4.54 -5.47 -1.83
C LEU A 106 -4.61 -6.43 -0.63
N ALA A 107 -5.07 -7.66 -0.86
CA ALA A 107 -5.13 -8.67 0.19
C ALA A 107 -3.74 -8.94 0.80
N PHE A 108 -2.68 -8.97 -0.01
CA PHE A 108 -1.31 -9.09 0.49
C PHE A 108 -0.94 -7.95 1.43
N VAL A 109 -1.18 -6.69 1.03
CA VAL A 109 -0.86 -5.51 1.86
C VAL A 109 -1.67 -5.53 3.16
N GLN A 110 -2.96 -5.84 3.08
CA GLN A 110 -3.83 -5.93 4.26
C GLN A 110 -3.39 -7.03 5.22
N GLN A 111 -2.96 -8.19 4.71
CA GLN A 111 -2.43 -9.26 5.56
C GLN A 111 -1.15 -8.86 6.27
N LEU A 112 -0.28 -8.05 5.65
CA LEU A 112 0.91 -7.51 6.32
C LEU A 112 0.55 -6.54 7.44
N ILE A 113 -0.39 -5.62 7.19
CA ILE A 113 -0.84 -4.63 8.17
C ILE A 113 -1.48 -5.35 9.35
N TYR A 114 -2.47 -6.21 9.07
CA TYR A 114 -3.18 -6.98 10.09
C TYR A 114 -2.22 -7.79 10.97
N PHE A 115 -1.25 -8.47 10.36
CA PHE A 115 -0.26 -9.22 11.13
C PHE A 115 0.55 -8.31 12.07
N CYS A 116 1.02 -7.15 11.59
CA CYS A 116 1.79 -6.24 12.43
C CYS A 116 0.93 -5.65 13.57
N THR A 117 -0.33 -5.26 13.30
CA THR A 117 -1.17 -4.60 14.30
C THR A 117 -1.79 -5.59 15.28
N GLU A 118 -2.46 -6.63 14.78
CA GLU A 118 -3.31 -7.52 15.59
C GLU A 118 -2.58 -8.77 16.10
N GLU A 119 -1.57 -9.27 15.38
CA GLU A 119 -0.85 -10.48 15.78
C GLU A 119 0.50 -10.20 16.46
N VAL A 120 1.03 -8.99 16.31
CA VAL A 120 2.33 -8.60 16.87
C VAL A 120 2.19 -7.51 17.92
N ILE A 121 1.71 -6.32 17.53
CA ILE A 121 1.70 -5.15 18.42
C ILE A 121 0.66 -5.34 19.53
N GLU A 122 -0.59 -5.66 19.19
CA GLU A 122 -1.69 -5.73 20.15
C GLU A 122 -1.44 -6.77 21.28
N PRO A 123 -1.03 -8.03 21.00
CA PRO A 123 -0.77 -8.99 22.08
C PRO A 123 0.41 -8.58 22.97
N LYS A 124 1.45 -7.97 22.39
CA LYS A 124 2.63 -7.50 23.13
C LYS A 124 2.32 -6.26 23.97
N TRP A 125 1.44 -5.39 23.47
CA TRP A 125 0.94 -4.24 24.19
C TRP A 125 0.10 -4.67 25.39
N GLN A 126 -0.80 -5.63 25.20
CA GLN A 126 -1.58 -6.21 26.29
C GLN A 126 -0.70 -6.83 27.37
N LEU A 127 0.36 -7.56 26.99
CA LEU A 127 1.35 -8.11 27.93
C LEU A 127 2.10 -7.01 28.68
N PHE A 128 2.54 -5.96 27.99
CA PHE A 128 3.21 -4.82 28.61
C PHE A 128 2.28 -4.08 29.60
N MET A 129 1.04 -3.80 29.20
CA MET A 129 0.05 -3.15 30.05
C MET A 129 -0.39 -4.01 31.22
N ALA A 130 -0.46 -5.34 31.06
CA ALA A 130 -0.72 -6.26 32.17
C ALA A 130 0.39 -6.22 33.22
N LYS A 131 1.66 -6.05 32.80
CA LYS A 131 2.78 -5.85 33.74
C LYS A 131 2.67 -4.54 34.53
N LEU A 132 2.15 -3.49 33.90
CA LEU A 132 1.95 -2.16 34.51
C LEU A 132 0.65 -2.03 35.31
N GLY A 133 -0.29 -2.95 35.08
CA GLY A 133 -1.60 -2.93 35.70
C GLY A 133 -1.55 -3.18 37.21
N PRO A 134 -2.67 -2.94 37.92
CA PRO A 134 -2.76 -3.15 39.36
C PRO A 134 -2.50 -4.61 39.78
N ASP A 135 -2.80 -5.56 38.89
CA ASP A 135 -2.55 -7.01 39.08
C ASP A 135 -1.20 -7.46 38.49
N GLY A 136 -0.41 -6.52 37.96
CA GLY A 136 0.94 -6.78 37.46
C GLY A 136 1.89 -7.20 38.58
N PRO A 137 3.03 -7.83 38.26
CA PRO A 137 4.01 -8.14 39.27
C PRO A 137 4.42 -6.83 39.96
N SER A 138 4.42 -6.80 41.30
CA SER A 138 4.73 -5.61 42.13
C SER A 138 6.18 -5.12 41.97
N THR A 139 6.89 -5.61 40.95
CA THR A 139 8.33 -5.53 40.74
C THR A 139 8.76 -4.32 39.94
N ILE A 140 7.86 -3.59 39.27
CA ILE A 140 8.19 -2.30 38.65
C ILE A 140 8.24 -1.24 39.75
N SER A 141 9.28 -1.32 40.57
CA SER A 141 9.52 -0.44 41.71
C SER A 141 10.46 0.72 41.36
N THR A 142 11.02 0.73 40.15
CA THR A 142 11.99 1.73 39.69
C THR A 142 11.65 2.21 38.28
N VAL A 143 12.02 3.47 38.00
CA VAL A 143 11.92 4.07 36.66
C VAL A 143 12.77 3.29 35.66
N ASP A 144 13.95 2.80 36.07
CA ASP A 144 14.83 2.01 35.20
C ASP A 144 14.20 0.69 34.77
N ALA A 145 13.53 -0.02 35.69
CA ALA A 145 12.81 -1.25 35.36
C ALA A 145 11.67 -0.99 34.35
N LEU A 146 10.93 0.11 34.53
CA LEU A 146 9.89 0.54 33.59
C LEU A 146 10.46 0.84 32.20
N MET A 147 11.57 1.58 32.15
CA MET A 147 12.26 1.92 30.90
C MET A 147 12.76 0.67 30.19
N GLN A 148 13.28 -0.31 30.93
CA GLN A 148 13.71 -1.59 30.35
C GLN A 148 12.53 -2.37 29.78
N ASP A 149 11.43 -2.51 30.53
CA ASP A 149 10.22 -3.21 30.04
C ASP A 149 9.65 -2.54 28.78
N HIS A 150 9.70 -1.21 28.69
CA HIS A 150 9.28 -0.47 27.50
C HIS A 150 10.22 -0.72 26.30
N VAL A 151 11.54 -0.69 26.50
CA VAL A 151 12.52 -1.00 25.45
C VAL A 151 12.36 -2.44 24.96
N ASP A 152 12.14 -3.38 25.87
CA ASP A 152 11.91 -4.80 25.54
C ASP A 152 10.61 -4.99 24.74
N PHE A 153 9.54 -4.28 25.10
CA PHE A 153 8.31 -4.24 24.31
C PHE A 153 8.56 -3.75 22.88
N LEU A 154 9.32 -2.66 22.71
CA LEU A 154 9.64 -2.11 21.40
C LEU A 154 10.50 -3.08 20.56
N ASP A 155 11.53 -3.69 21.15
CA ASP A 155 12.41 -4.65 20.45
C ASP A 155 11.65 -5.91 20.02
N THR A 156 10.78 -6.43 20.89
CA THR A 156 9.94 -7.60 20.57
C THR A 156 8.87 -7.29 19.51
N CYS A 157 8.31 -6.08 19.50
CA CYS A 157 7.44 -5.61 18.41
C CYS A 157 8.21 -5.49 17.10
N LEU A 158 9.43 -4.94 17.13
CA LEU A 158 10.26 -4.76 15.94
C LEU A 158 10.64 -6.10 15.31
N LYS A 159 11.08 -7.06 16.14
CA LYS A 159 11.40 -8.43 15.72
C LYS A 159 10.17 -9.13 15.15
N GLY A 160 9.06 -9.09 15.89
CA GLY A 160 7.80 -9.70 15.47
C GLY A 160 7.20 -9.08 14.21
N SER A 161 7.48 -7.82 13.89
CA SER A 161 6.94 -7.15 12.70
C SER A 161 7.73 -7.41 11.41
N MET A 162 8.68 -8.37 11.45
CA MET A 162 9.61 -8.71 10.36
C MET A 162 10.60 -7.59 10.00
N LEU A 163 10.82 -6.61 10.88
CA LEU A 163 11.65 -5.43 10.60
C LEU A 163 13.14 -5.63 10.90
N THR A 164 13.50 -6.70 11.62
CA THR A 164 14.90 -7.00 11.99
C THR A 164 15.60 -7.91 10.98
N ASN A 165 14.87 -8.62 10.11
CA ASN A 165 15.45 -9.52 9.12
C ASN A 165 15.60 -8.82 7.76
N SER A 166 16.81 -8.34 7.47
CA SER A 166 17.11 -7.57 6.24
C SER A 166 16.74 -8.30 4.93
N LYS A 167 16.72 -9.64 4.91
CA LYS A 167 16.30 -10.43 3.73
C LYS A 167 14.79 -10.39 3.54
N LEU A 168 14.01 -10.61 4.61
CA LEU A 168 12.53 -10.50 4.56
C LEU A 168 12.13 -9.08 4.16
N LEU A 169 12.77 -8.12 4.79
CA LEU A 169 12.54 -6.69 4.61
C LEU A 169 12.72 -6.25 3.16
N ARG A 170 13.83 -6.66 2.54
CA ARG A 170 14.10 -6.38 1.12
C ARG A 170 13.06 -6.99 0.19
N ARG A 171 12.59 -8.21 0.48
CA ARG A 171 11.56 -8.89 -0.32
C ARG A 171 10.19 -8.23 -0.17
N ARG A 172 9.76 -7.95 1.06
CA ARG A 172 8.54 -7.19 1.40
C ARG A 172 8.50 -5.85 0.66
N THR A 173 9.60 -5.12 0.68
CA THR A 173 9.73 -3.81 0.01
C THR A 173 9.56 -3.90 -1.49
N LYS A 174 10.23 -4.87 -2.11
CA LYS A 174 10.13 -5.07 -3.56
C LYS A 174 8.69 -5.42 -3.98
N LEU A 175 7.98 -6.17 -3.16
CA LEU A 175 6.56 -6.45 -3.37
C LEU A 175 5.69 -5.20 -3.23
N LEU A 176 5.86 -4.42 -2.15
CA LEU A 176 5.14 -3.16 -1.94
C LEU A 176 5.39 -2.16 -3.07
N GLN A 177 6.64 -2.03 -3.51
CA GLN A 177 6.99 -1.24 -4.70
C GLN A 177 6.25 -1.75 -5.93
N THR A 178 6.19 -3.05 -6.16
CA THR A 178 5.45 -3.63 -7.30
C THR A 178 3.97 -3.23 -7.25
N CYS A 179 3.34 -3.26 -6.07
CA CYS A 179 1.97 -2.79 -5.85
C CYS A 179 1.80 -1.29 -6.20
N THR A 180 2.70 -0.43 -5.72
CA THR A 180 2.70 1.02 -6.02
C THR A 180 2.84 1.32 -7.53
N HIS A 181 3.79 0.65 -8.20
CA HIS A 181 3.98 0.80 -9.64
C HIS A 181 2.76 0.31 -10.42
N PHE A 182 2.16 -0.80 -10.00
CA PHE A 182 0.92 -1.31 -10.60
C PHE A 182 -0.25 -0.34 -10.41
N ALA A 183 -0.46 0.21 -9.21
CA ALA A 183 -1.51 1.20 -8.96
C ALA A 183 -1.36 2.47 -9.83
N SER A 184 -0.12 2.88 -10.10
CA SER A 184 0.17 3.98 -11.02
C SER A 184 -0.12 3.62 -12.49
N PHE A 185 0.21 2.40 -12.91
CA PHE A 185 -0.11 1.87 -14.23
C PHE A 185 -1.62 1.79 -14.47
N THR A 186 -2.38 1.26 -13.53
CA THR A 186 -3.84 1.12 -13.65
C THR A 186 -4.55 2.46 -13.72
N GLY A 187 -4.06 3.50 -13.03
CA GLY A 187 -4.58 4.86 -13.15
C GLY A 187 -4.47 5.43 -14.57
N ARG A 188 -3.39 5.12 -15.31
CA ARG A 188 -3.23 5.53 -16.72
C ARG A 188 -4.07 4.67 -17.65
N PHE A 189 -4.12 3.36 -17.38
CA PHE A 189 -4.90 2.40 -18.14
C PHE A 189 -6.40 2.76 -18.19
N SER A 190 -6.99 3.15 -17.05
CA SER A 190 -8.40 3.60 -16.98
C SER A 190 -8.69 4.76 -17.93
N LYS A 191 -7.82 5.78 -17.92
CA LYS A 191 -7.96 6.97 -18.76
C LYS A 191 -7.78 6.65 -20.25
N GLY A 192 -6.93 5.67 -20.58
CA GLY A 192 -6.77 5.20 -21.95
C GLY A 192 -8.01 4.48 -22.48
N LEU A 193 -8.64 3.66 -21.64
CA LEU A 193 -9.86 2.94 -21.99
C LEU A 193 -11.06 3.88 -22.19
N GLU A 194 -11.17 4.94 -21.38
CA GLU A 194 -12.20 5.98 -21.54
C GLU A 194 -12.08 6.75 -22.87
N ARG A 195 -10.86 6.99 -23.35
CA ARG A 195 -10.62 7.66 -24.65
C ARG A 195 -11.06 6.79 -25.83
N LEU A 196 -10.75 5.50 -25.78
CA LEU A 196 -11.15 4.54 -26.82
C LEU A 196 -12.66 4.37 -26.93
N ASP A 197 -13.36 4.41 -25.79
CA ASP A 197 -14.82 4.34 -25.76
C ASP A 197 -15.46 5.60 -26.35
N SER A 198 -14.88 6.78 -26.08
CA SER A 198 -15.36 8.05 -26.65
C SER A 198 -15.19 8.14 -28.18
N ASP A 199 -14.23 7.43 -28.75
CA ASP A 199 -14.02 7.34 -30.20
C ASP A 199 -14.98 6.33 -30.86
N LEU A 200 -15.44 5.32 -30.11
CA LEU A 200 -16.41 4.31 -30.57
C LEU A 200 -17.87 4.76 -30.39
N ALA A 201 -18.14 5.59 -29.38
CA ALA A 201 -19.43 6.24 -29.15
C ALA A 201 -19.64 7.43 -30.10
N GLY A 202 -19.67 7.16 -31.41
CA GLY A 202 -20.03 8.14 -32.43
C GLY A 202 -21.42 8.71 -32.17
N GLY A 203 -21.48 9.87 -31.52
CA GLY A 203 -22.64 10.76 -31.49
C GLY A 203 -22.41 11.90 -32.48
N GLU A 204 -23.26 11.98 -33.48
CA GLU A 204 -23.32 13.01 -34.52
C GLU A 204 -23.04 14.42 -33.94
N ARG A 205 -21.95 15.06 -34.38
CA ARG A 205 -21.84 16.52 -34.25
C ARG A 205 -22.52 17.17 -35.45
N PRO A 206 -23.41 18.17 -35.25
CA PRO A 206 -23.96 18.93 -36.36
C PRO A 206 -22.82 19.62 -37.12
N ALA A 207 -22.81 19.45 -38.43
CA ALA A 207 -21.86 20.09 -39.32
C ALA A 207 -22.07 21.61 -39.32
N GLN A 208 -21.16 22.38 -38.71
CA GLN A 208 -20.92 23.78 -39.07
C GLN A 208 -19.49 24.23 -38.67
N VAL A 209 -18.60 24.11 -39.65
CA VAL A 209 -17.49 25.00 -40.06
C VAL A 209 -16.76 25.81 -38.97
N GLN A 210 -15.52 25.42 -38.67
CA GLN A 210 -14.35 26.27 -38.96
C GLN A 210 -13.06 25.45 -38.94
N ALA A 211 -12.40 25.45 -40.08
CA ALA A 211 -11.14 24.77 -40.36
C ALA A 211 -9.97 25.57 -39.77
N GLN A 212 -9.16 24.96 -38.92
CA GLN A 212 -7.73 25.21 -38.83
C GLN A 212 -7.04 24.08 -38.04
N GLU A 213 -5.91 23.62 -38.59
CA GLU A 213 -4.93 22.68 -38.02
C GLU A 213 -5.17 21.19 -38.19
N ASP A 214 -4.79 20.77 -39.40
CA ASP A 214 -4.40 19.43 -39.78
C ASP A 214 -3.04 19.05 -39.13
N LYS A 215 -2.90 17.76 -38.75
CA LYS A 215 -1.75 17.06 -38.12
C LYS A 215 -1.69 16.97 -36.60
N THR A 216 -2.54 16.12 -36.02
CA THR A 216 -2.08 15.06 -35.10
C THR A 216 -3.09 13.91 -35.13
N HIS A 217 -2.88 12.97 -36.05
CA HIS A 217 -3.58 11.69 -36.05
C HIS A 217 -2.96 10.79 -34.97
N HIS A 218 -3.14 11.13 -33.69
CA HIS A 218 -2.83 10.22 -32.59
C HIS A 218 -4.06 9.36 -32.28
N GLY A 219 -4.35 8.43 -33.20
CA GLY A 219 -4.85 7.12 -32.77
C GLY A 219 -3.85 6.52 -31.79
N LEU A 220 -4.18 5.40 -31.14
CA LEU A 220 -3.23 4.66 -30.33
C LEU A 220 -2.01 4.19 -31.15
N GLU A 221 -1.09 5.08 -31.46
CA GLU A 221 0.28 4.72 -31.78
C GLU A 221 0.84 4.20 -30.46
N GLU A 222 0.67 2.90 -30.26
CA GLU A 222 1.47 2.14 -29.32
C GLU A 222 2.93 2.43 -29.70
N ASP A 223 3.59 3.27 -28.91
CA ASP A 223 5.02 3.53 -29.03
C ASP A 223 5.74 2.15 -29.07
N PRO A 224 6.38 1.78 -30.19
CA PRO A 224 6.91 0.44 -30.39
C PRO A 224 7.97 0.06 -29.34
N GLU A 225 8.55 1.05 -28.64
CA GLU A 225 9.49 0.83 -27.55
C GLU A 225 8.84 0.44 -26.20
N GLN A 226 7.53 0.66 -26.02
CA GLN A 226 6.88 0.53 -24.71
C GLN A 226 6.02 -0.73 -24.52
N GLY A 227 5.73 -1.50 -25.55
CA GLY A 227 5.00 -2.78 -25.45
C GLY A 227 3.51 -2.64 -25.08
N SER A 228 2.71 -3.63 -25.46
CA SER A 228 1.25 -3.56 -25.31
C SER A 228 0.83 -3.58 -23.83
N SER A 229 -0.33 -2.99 -23.53
CA SER A 229 -0.89 -2.97 -22.17
C SER A 229 -1.07 -4.37 -21.57
N ILE A 230 -1.29 -5.39 -22.42
CA ILE A 230 -1.35 -6.80 -22.03
C ILE A 230 0.00 -7.31 -21.55
N ASP A 231 1.09 -7.00 -22.27
CA ASP A 231 2.44 -7.44 -21.91
C ASP A 231 2.89 -6.80 -20.59
N LYS A 232 2.53 -5.52 -20.39
CA LYS A 232 2.77 -4.82 -19.12
C LYS A 232 2.03 -5.49 -17.97
N LEU A 233 0.75 -5.81 -18.15
CA LEU A 233 -0.03 -6.50 -17.12
C LEU A 233 0.56 -7.87 -16.79
N GLN A 234 0.93 -8.65 -17.81
CA GLN A 234 1.54 -9.97 -17.62
C GLN A 234 2.87 -9.87 -16.85
N LYS A 235 3.69 -8.84 -17.11
CA LYS A 235 4.90 -8.56 -16.33
C LYS A 235 4.59 -8.30 -14.85
N PHE A 236 3.52 -7.55 -14.54
CA PHE A 236 3.09 -7.35 -13.15
C PHE A 236 2.57 -8.63 -12.50
N GLU A 237 1.77 -9.44 -13.20
CA GLU A 237 1.26 -10.72 -12.68
C GLU A 237 2.41 -11.68 -12.34
N LEU A 238 3.36 -11.86 -13.25
CA LEU A 238 4.54 -12.70 -13.06
C LEU A 238 5.47 -12.14 -11.98
N GLY A 239 5.71 -10.83 -12.00
CA GLY A 239 6.58 -10.15 -11.05
C GLY A 239 6.04 -10.26 -9.62
N PHE A 240 4.75 -9.99 -9.43
CA PHE A 240 4.09 -10.13 -8.13
C PHE A 240 4.03 -11.60 -7.69
N GLY A 241 3.62 -12.52 -8.57
CA GLY A 241 3.55 -13.94 -8.24
C GLY A 241 4.89 -14.52 -7.79
N ARG A 242 5.96 -14.32 -8.57
CA ARG A 242 7.31 -14.76 -8.22
C ARG A 242 7.83 -14.07 -6.96
N GLY A 243 7.53 -12.78 -6.81
CA GLY A 243 7.89 -12.02 -5.61
C GLY A 243 7.23 -12.58 -4.35
N LEU A 244 5.95 -12.92 -4.43
CA LEU A 244 5.15 -13.44 -3.32
C LEU A 244 5.65 -14.83 -2.92
N THR A 245 5.88 -15.73 -3.87
CA THR A 245 6.49 -17.04 -3.60
C THR A 245 7.84 -16.89 -2.91
N GLY A 246 8.73 -16.07 -3.47
CA GLY A 246 10.05 -15.87 -2.87
C GLY A 246 10.01 -15.18 -1.50
N PHE A 247 8.97 -14.40 -1.20
CA PHE A 247 8.74 -13.83 0.13
C PHE A 247 8.24 -14.89 1.11
N MET A 248 7.26 -15.72 0.71
CA MET A 248 6.75 -16.83 1.52
C MET A 248 7.84 -17.85 1.84
N ASP A 249 8.72 -18.19 0.89
CA ASP A 249 9.84 -19.12 1.14
C ASP A 249 10.80 -18.57 2.21
N ALA A 250 11.13 -17.28 2.12
CA ALA A 250 11.96 -16.63 3.11
C ALA A 250 11.25 -16.54 4.48
N LEU A 251 9.95 -16.25 4.46
CA LEU A 251 9.11 -16.17 5.65
C LEU A 251 9.05 -17.52 6.37
N ASN A 252 8.80 -18.61 5.64
CA ASN A 252 8.81 -19.98 6.16
C ASN A 252 10.16 -20.38 6.73
N HIS A 253 11.26 -20.02 6.07
CA HIS A 253 12.60 -20.28 6.61
C HIS A 253 12.79 -19.60 7.96
N VAL A 254 12.49 -18.29 8.06
CA VAL A 254 12.63 -17.54 9.33
C VAL A 254 11.65 -18.07 10.38
N ALA A 255 10.47 -18.53 9.97
CA ALA A 255 9.51 -19.14 10.86
C ALA A 255 10.04 -20.45 11.48
N ALA A 256 10.74 -21.26 10.68
CA ALA A 256 11.32 -22.52 11.14
C ALA A 256 12.56 -22.34 12.03
N THR A 257 13.28 -21.22 11.90
CA THR A 257 14.56 -21.03 12.59
C THR A 257 14.52 -20.05 13.76
N GLU A 258 13.70 -19.00 13.69
CA GLU A 258 13.79 -17.85 14.61
C GLU A 258 12.43 -17.42 15.18
N THR A 259 11.39 -17.31 14.33
CA THR A 259 10.14 -16.64 14.70
C THR A 259 8.92 -17.44 14.24
N PRO A 260 8.49 -18.47 14.99
CA PRO A 260 7.44 -19.41 14.56
C PRO A 260 6.08 -18.74 14.32
N GLU A 261 5.86 -17.56 14.91
CA GLU A 261 4.69 -16.70 14.73
C GLU A 261 4.42 -16.38 13.24
N PHE A 262 5.46 -16.42 12.39
CA PHE A 262 5.33 -16.17 10.95
C PHE A 262 4.61 -17.28 10.17
N LEU A 263 4.44 -18.48 10.74
CA LEU A 263 3.73 -19.60 10.07
C LEU A 263 2.27 -19.24 9.76
N GLY A 264 1.59 -18.56 10.69
CA GLY A 264 0.21 -18.13 10.51
C GLY A 264 0.06 -17.19 9.31
N LEU A 265 0.95 -16.19 9.22
CA LEU A 265 1.01 -15.29 8.07
C LEU A 265 1.31 -16.06 6.77
N CYS A 266 2.27 -17.00 6.78
CA CYS A 266 2.61 -17.74 5.57
C CYS A 266 1.46 -18.59 5.03
N ALA A 267 0.68 -19.23 5.92
CA ALA A 267 -0.49 -20.00 5.53
C ALA A 267 -1.55 -19.12 4.85
N ARG A 268 -1.81 -17.93 5.41
CA ARG A 268 -2.76 -16.96 4.81
C ARG A 268 -2.28 -16.43 3.46
N LEU A 269 -0.98 -16.15 3.32
CA LEU A 269 -0.40 -15.69 2.05
C LEU A 269 -0.41 -16.79 0.97
N SER A 270 -0.27 -18.07 1.34
CA SER A 270 -0.34 -19.19 0.40
C SER A 270 -1.69 -19.27 -0.32
N MET A 271 -2.78 -19.01 0.40
CA MET A 271 -4.13 -18.93 -0.20
C MET A 271 -4.25 -17.82 -1.25
N LEU A 272 -3.53 -16.70 -1.08
CA LEU A 272 -3.48 -15.60 -2.06
C LEU A 272 -2.66 -15.95 -3.31
N SER A 273 -1.72 -16.88 -3.18
CA SER A 273 -0.91 -17.36 -4.29
C SER A 273 -1.71 -18.25 -5.25
N GLN A 274 -2.53 -19.16 -4.72
CA GLN A 274 -3.30 -20.14 -5.50
C GLN A 274 -4.39 -19.53 -6.38
N GLY A 275 -4.91 -18.33 -6.04
CA GLY A 275 -5.86 -17.60 -6.88
C GLY A 275 -5.34 -17.19 -8.27
N ALA A 276 -4.04 -17.33 -8.55
CA ALA A 276 -3.46 -17.06 -9.86
C ALA A 276 -3.82 -18.11 -10.93
N GLU A 277 -3.94 -19.38 -10.54
CA GLU A 277 -4.03 -20.50 -11.48
C GLU A 277 -5.43 -20.62 -12.10
N PHE A 278 -6.46 -20.16 -11.38
CA PHE A 278 -7.84 -20.20 -11.85
C PHE A 278 -8.20 -19.08 -12.85
N SER A 279 -7.43 -17.98 -12.91
CA SER A 279 -7.74 -16.87 -13.81
C SER A 279 -7.17 -17.02 -15.22
N GLY A 280 -6.37 -18.07 -15.48
CA GLY A 280 -5.68 -18.30 -16.76
C GLY A 280 -6.29 -19.37 -17.66
N ARG A 281 -7.39 -20.02 -17.24
CA ARG A 281 -8.13 -21.01 -18.05
C ARG A 281 -9.56 -20.51 -18.25
N GLY A 282 -9.77 -19.65 -19.25
CA GLY A 282 -11.09 -19.18 -19.66
C GLY A 282 -11.05 -18.43 -20.97
#